data_AF-A0A2C6A7T6-F1
#
_entry.id   AF-A0A2C6A7T6-F1
#
_cell.length_a   1.000
_cell.length_b   1.000
_cell.length_c   1.000
_cell.angle_alpha   90.00
_cell.angle_beta   90.00
_cell.angle_gamma   90.00
#
_symmetry.space_group_name_H-M   'P 1'
#
loop_
_entity.id
_entity.type
_entity.pdbx_description
1 polymer ?
#
loop_
_entity_poly.entity_id
_entity_poly.type
_entity_poly.pdbx_seq_one_letter_code
_entity_poly.pdbx_strand_id
1 'polypeptide(L)'
;MSGGLVAGLDAGLIYNEFPRMGLGLTPPRAELWDDFYSRRTDRADLWWRNMLENPSTVQMDHRILAVTTFCSILALFAYSRSGRVAAALPPGAKKAATGLVHLVSLQVALGISTLIYLVPIPLAAAHQAGSLAVLSGALVLAHRLHVPRPTVRMLEQRLKQLQASSPAARKA
;
A
#
# COMPACT_ATOMS: atom_id res chain seq x y z
N MET A 1 1.71 -9.19 -2.30
CA MET A 1 2.65 -9.87 -3.23
C MET A 1 3.96 -10.22 -2.54
N SER A 2 4.75 -9.27 -2.02
CA SER A 2 5.98 -9.56 -1.27
C SER A 2 5.79 -10.51 -0.07
N GLY A 3 4.67 -10.42 0.65
CA GLY A 3 4.37 -11.36 1.74
C GLY A 3 4.12 -12.81 1.30
N GLY A 4 3.78 -13.04 0.03
CA GLY A 4 3.70 -14.38 -0.55
C GLY A 4 5.08 -14.99 -0.80
N LEU A 5 6.06 -14.15 -1.20
CA LEU A 5 7.47 -14.56 -1.32
C LEU A 5 8.07 -14.87 0.06
N VAL A 6 7.77 -14.05 1.07
CA VAL A 6 8.19 -14.31 2.45
C VAL A 6 7.66 -15.65 2.95
N ALA A 7 6.39 -15.96 2.68
CA ALA A 7 5.80 -17.24 3.07
C ALA A 7 6.36 -18.42 2.27
N GLY A 8 6.65 -18.24 0.98
CA GLY A 8 7.19 -19.31 0.13
C GLY A 8 8.65 -19.66 0.39
N LEU A 9 9.44 -18.73 0.94
CA LEU A 9 10.84 -18.93 1.30
C LEU A 9 11.07 -19.22 2.79
N ASP A 10 10.00 -19.36 3.57
CA ASP A 10 10.04 -19.41 5.04
C ASP A 10 10.84 -18.24 5.67
N ALA A 11 10.95 -17.13 4.94
CA ALA A 11 11.76 -15.98 5.32
C ALA A 11 11.22 -15.28 6.57
N GLY A 12 9.95 -15.50 6.90
CA GLY A 12 9.31 -14.99 8.11
C GLY A 12 9.94 -15.50 9.41
N LEU A 13 10.70 -16.61 9.37
CA LEU A 13 11.32 -17.23 10.53
C LEU A 13 12.74 -16.71 10.83
N ILE A 14 13.34 -15.92 9.94
CA ILE A 14 14.75 -15.52 10.03
C ILE A 14 14.93 -14.40 11.05
N TYR A 15 14.27 -13.26 10.83
CA TYR A 15 14.27 -12.14 11.76
C TYR A 15 12.88 -11.97 12.36
N ASN A 16 12.74 -12.20 13.66
CA ASN A 16 11.45 -12.21 14.37
C ASN A 16 11.23 -10.96 15.24
N GLU A 17 12.18 -10.03 15.21
CA GLU A 17 12.10 -8.73 15.87
C GLU A 17 11.55 -7.66 14.92
N PHE A 18 10.98 -6.60 15.48
CA PHE A 18 10.58 -5.40 14.75
C PHE A 18 10.87 -4.16 15.61
N PRO A 19 11.41 -3.05 15.08
CA PRO A 19 11.70 -2.76 13.67
C PRO A 19 13.06 -3.28 13.19
N ARG A 20 13.89 -3.80 14.10
CA ARG A 20 15.23 -4.29 13.80
C ARG A 20 15.20 -5.65 13.08
N MET A 21 16.29 -5.95 12.38
CA MET A 21 16.63 -7.25 11.81
C MET A 21 18.02 -7.61 12.34
N GLY A 22 18.05 -8.34 13.46
CA GLY A 22 19.28 -8.63 14.20
C GLY A 22 19.85 -7.38 14.89
N LEU A 23 21.11 -7.07 14.62
CA LEU A 23 21.83 -5.95 15.26
C LEU A 23 21.45 -4.57 14.69
N GLY A 24 20.83 -4.52 13.50
CA GLY A 24 20.53 -3.28 12.78
C GLY A 24 19.08 -3.16 12.34
N LEU A 25 18.75 -2.15 11.54
CA LEU A 25 17.46 -2.04 10.86
C LEU A 25 17.37 -2.92 9.61
N THR A 26 18.51 -3.32 9.08
CA THR A 26 18.64 -4.21 7.91
C THR A 26 19.54 -5.39 8.28
N PRO A 27 19.40 -6.52 7.58
CA PRO A 27 20.39 -7.59 7.61
C PRO A 27 21.80 -7.06 7.27
N PRO A 28 22.87 -7.76 7.69
CA PRO A 28 24.22 -7.46 7.26
C PRO A 28 24.33 -7.36 5.73
N ARG A 29 25.17 -6.44 5.23
CA ARG A 29 25.35 -6.22 3.78
C ARG A 29 25.77 -7.50 3.03
N ALA A 30 26.52 -8.38 3.69
CA ALA A 30 26.92 -9.67 3.15
C ALA A 30 25.72 -10.59 2.90
N GLU A 31 24.69 -10.55 3.75
CA GLU A 31 23.45 -11.30 3.56
C GLU A 31 22.55 -10.66 2.51
N LEU A 32 22.59 -9.33 2.31
CA LEU A 32 21.71 -8.64 1.35
C LEU A 32 22.11 -8.90 -0.11
N TRP A 33 23.40 -9.03 -0.37
CA TRP A 33 23.97 -9.17 -1.72
C TRP A 33 24.89 -10.38 -1.78
N ASP A 34 24.34 -11.54 -1.44
CA ASP A 34 25.10 -12.78 -1.42
C ASP A 34 25.29 -13.31 -2.86
N ASP A 35 26.55 -13.54 -3.22
CA ASP A 35 26.96 -14.12 -4.50
C ASP A 35 26.41 -15.54 -4.69
N PHE A 36 26.05 -16.24 -3.61
CA PHE A 36 25.42 -17.56 -3.64
C PHE A 36 24.17 -17.60 -4.52
N TYR A 37 23.37 -16.53 -4.51
CA TYR A 37 22.15 -16.45 -5.32
C TYR A 37 22.41 -16.08 -6.77
N SER A 38 23.62 -15.65 -7.15
CA SER A 38 23.97 -15.34 -8.53
C SER A 38 24.21 -16.62 -9.34
N ARG A 39 23.48 -16.82 -10.44
CA ARG A 39 23.67 -17.98 -11.33
C ARG A 39 24.52 -17.66 -12.54
N ARG A 40 24.75 -16.39 -12.86
CA ARG A 40 25.59 -15.97 -13.99
C ARG A 40 27.03 -15.71 -13.55
N THR A 41 27.96 -16.02 -14.43
CA THR A 41 29.40 -15.74 -14.25
C THR A 41 29.71 -14.24 -14.26
N ASP A 42 28.89 -13.44 -14.95
CA ASP A 42 28.99 -11.97 -15.00
C ASP A 42 28.31 -11.26 -13.82
N ARG A 43 27.63 -12.00 -12.93
CA ARG A 43 26.88 -11.51 -11.77
C ARG A 43 25.80 -10.47 -12.10
N ALA A 44 25.37 -10.38 -13.36
CA ALA A 44 24.35 -9.42 -13.76
C ALA A 44 22.98 -9.72 -13.13
N ASP A 45 22.76 -10.94 -12.64
CA ASP A 45 21.54 -11.37 -11.98
C ASP A 45 21.56 -11.26 -10.44
N LEU A 46 22.68 -10.83 -9.84
CA LEU A 46 22.84 -10.73 -8.39
C LEU A 46 21.71 -9.93 -7.73
N TRP A 47 21.33 -8.79 -8.33
CA TRP A 47 20.39 -7.86 -7.72
C TRP A 47 18.96 -8.43 -7.64
N TRP A 48 18.38 -8.81 -8.79
CA TRP A 48 16.98 -9.26 -8.82
C TRP A 48 16.81 -10.63 -8.18
N ARG A 49 17.83 -11.49 -8.18
CA ARG A 49 17.77 -12.78 -7.50
C ARG A 49 17.82 -12.64 -6.00
N ASN A 50 18.71 -11.80 -5.46
CA ASN A 50 18.69 -11.55 -4.02
C ASN A 50 17.33 -10.95 -3.60
N MET A 51 16.74 -10.05 -4.38
CA MET A 51 15.41 -9.50 -4.05
C MET A 51 14.24 -10.49 -4.09
N LEU A 52 14.37 -11.63 -4.79
CA LEU A 52 13.27 -12.59 -5.00
C LEU A 52 13.50 -13.97 -4.39
N GLU A 53 14.75 -14.37 -4.23
CA GLU A 53 15.19 -15.72 -3.84
C GLU A 53 15.96 -15.72 -2.51
N ASN A 54 16.57 -14.59 -2.10
CA ASN A 54 17.26 -14.49 -0.82
C ASN A 54 16.26 -14.18 0.31
N PRO A 55 16.06 -15.10 1.27
CA PRO A 55 15.08 -14.93 2.34
C PRO A 55 15.28 -13.67 3.19
N SER A 56 16.52 -13.33 3.58
CA SER A 56 16.81 -12.12 4.37
C SER A 56 16.41 -10.85 3.63
N THR A 57 16.72 -10.78 2.34
CA THR A 57 16.42 -9.64 1.46
C THR A 57 14.92 -9.54 1.18
N VAL A 58 14.26 -10.65 0.85
CA VAL A 58 12.80 -10.72 0.65
C VAL A 58 12.04 -10.28 1.89
N GLN A 59 12.51 -10.67 3.09
CA GLN A 59 11.92 -10.23 4.34
C GLN A 59 12.11 -8.73 4.57
N MET A 60 13.29 -8.18 4.28
CA MET A 60 13.56 -6.74 4.36
C MET A 60 12.67 -5.96 3.38
N ASP A 61 12.60 -6.39 2.12
CA ASP A 61 11.77 -5.77 1.09
C ASP A 61 10.29 -5.76 1.48
N HIS A 62 9.81 -6.86 2.05
CA HIS A 62 8.44 -6.92 2.57
C HIS A 62 8.20 -5.92 3.70
N ARG A 63 9.13 -5.80 4.66
CA ARG A 63 9.04 -4.81 5.76
C ARG A 63 9.04 -3.38 5.24
N ILE A 64 9.92 -3.06 4.29
CA ILE A 64 9.97 -1.74 3.64
C ILE A 64 8.64 -1.44 2.97
N LEU A 65 8.14 -2.35 2.14
CA LEU A 65 6.86 -2.18 1.44
C LEU A 65 5.67 -2.05 2.41
N ALA A 66 5.69 -2.76 3.55
CA ALA A 66 4.66 -2.66 4.58
C ALA A 66 4.67 -1.26 5.23
N VAL A 67 5.84 -0.77 5.65
CA VAL A 67 6.01 0.56 6.25
C VAL A 67 5.64 1.66 5.25
N THR A 68 6.13 1.59 4.01
CA THR A 68 5.79 2.59 2.98
C THR A 68 4.31 2.61 2.66
N THR A 69 3.65 1.45 2.63
CA THR A 69 2.20 1.34 2.41
C THR A 69 1.43 1.98 3.56
N PHE A 70 1.80 1.67 4.80
CA PHE A 70 1.18 2.25 5.99
C PHE A 70 1.31 3.77 6.00
N CYS A 71 2.54 4.29 5.83
CA CYS A 71 2.79 5.73 5.76
C CYS A 71 2.04 6.40 4.60
N SER A 72 1.98 5.77 3.43
CA SER A 72 1.26 6.31 2.26
C SER A 72 -0.25 6.40 2.52
N ILE A 73 -0.84 5.39 3.17
CA ILE A 73 -2.26 5.40 3.54
C ILE A 73 -2.55 6.49 4.59
N LEU A 74 -1.68 6.66 5.59
CA LEU A 74 -1.82 7.74 6.57
C LEU A 74 -1.66 9.12 5.95
N ALA A 75 -0.69 9.29 5.04
CA ALA A 75 -0.50 10.54 4.30
C ALA A 75 -1.72 10.85 3.42
N LEU A 76 -2.24 9.86 2.70
CA LEU A 76 -3.48 9.98 1.92
C LEU A 76 -4.67 10.36 2.81
N PHE A 77 -4.79 9.72 3.98
CA PHE A 77 -5.83 10.04 4.94
C PHE A 77 -5.72 11.49 5.44
N ALA A 78 -4.53 11.93 5.88
CA ALA A 78 -4.30 13.30 6.30
C ALA A 78 -4.61 14.30 5.18
N TYR A 79 -4.16 14.02 3.95
CA TYR A 79 -4.46 14.83 2.78
C TYR A 79 -5.97 14.89 2.49
N SER A 80 -6.69 13.77 2.63
CA SER A 80 -8.15 13.72 2.46
C SER A 80 -8.92 14.62 3.44
N ARG A 81 -8.28 14.99 4.57
CA ARG A 81 -8.82 15.89 5.60
C ARG A 81 -8.33 17.34 5.46
N SER A 82 -7.52 17.64 4.46
CA SER A 82 -6.95 18.97 4.27
C SER A 82 -7.88 19.90 3.46
N GLY A 83 -8.18 21.07 4.02
CA GLY A 83 -8.81 22.23 3.37
C GLY A 83 -9.81 21.92 2.25
N ARG A 84 -9.43 22.30 1.02
CA ARG A 84 -10.28 22.17 -0.18
C ARG A 84 -10.62 20.72 -0.53
N VAL A 85 -9.71 19.77 -0.26
CA VAL A 85 -9.94 18.35 -0.52
C VAL A 85 -11.04 17.83 0.40
N ALA A 86 -10.98 18.16 1.68
CA ALA A 86 -12.00 17.75 2.65
C ALA A 86 -13.39 18.31 2.30
N ALA A 87 -13.46 19.54 1.77
CA ALA A 87 -14.71 20.15 1.33
C ALA A 87 -15.30 19.46 0.08
N ALA A 88 -14.44 19.06 -0.87
CA ALA A 88 -14.86 18.44 -2.12
C ALA A 88 -15.14 16.92 -2.01
N LEU A 89 -14.64 16.25 -0.97
CA LEU A 89 -14.73 14.80 -0.87
C LEU A 89 -16.14 14.31 -0.50
N PRO A 90 -16.73 13.37 -1.24
CA PRO A 90 -18.04 12.81 -0.90
C PRO A 90 -17.98 12.06 0.44
N PRO A 91 -19.08 12.04 1.24
CA PRO A 91 -19.11 11.36 2.53
C PRO A 91 -18.70 9.88 2.48
N GLY A 92 -19.05 9.19 1.39
CA GLY A 92 -18.66 7.80 1.17
C GLY A 92 -17.15 7.60 1.03
N ALA A 93 -16.45 8.51 0.35
CA ALA A 93 -14.99 8.44 0.23
C ALA A 93 -14.28 8.76 1.56
N LYS A 94 -14.82 9.68 2.37
CA LYS A 94 -14.30 9.95 3.73
C LYS A 94 -14.40 8.73 4.63
N LYS A 95 -15.54 8.02 4.58
CA LYS A 95 -15.75 6.76 5.32
C LYS A 95 -14.79 5.67 4.81
N ALA A 96 -14.66 5.51 3.50
CA ALA A 96 -13.74 4.53 2.90
C ALA A 96 -12.27 4.80 3.29
N ALA A 97 -11.82 6.06 3.25
CA ALA A 97 -10.47 6.44 3.67
C ALA A 97 -10.22 6.13 5.16
N THR A 98 -11.22 6.38 6.01
CA THR A 98 -11.14 6.05 7.44
C THR A 98 -11.08 4.54 7.65
N GLY A 99 -11.93 3.77 6.95
CA GLY A 99 -11.90 2.31 7.00
C GLY A 99 -10.58 1.72 6.53
N LEU A 100 -9.97 2.30 5.49
CA LEU A 100 -8.67 1.89 4.99
C LEU A 100 -7.55 2.08 6.03
N VAL A 101 -7.59 3.17 6.81
CA VAL A 101 -6.66 3.36 7.95
C VAL A 101 -6.83 2.27 9.00
N HIS A 102 -8.06 1.88 9.34
CA HIS A 102 -8.30 0.80 10.32
C HIS A 102 -7.78 -0.54 9.80
N LEU A 103 -8.05 -0.86 8.54
CA LEU A 103 -7.59 -2.09 7.90
C LEU A 103 -6.07 -2.18 7.87
N VAL A 104 -5.37 -1.10 7.47
CA VAL A 104 -3.90 -1.13 7.41
C VAL A 104 -3.27 -1.18 8.81
N SER A 105 -3.85 -0.52 9.81
CA SER A 105 -3.38 -0.62 11.20
C SER A 105 -3.51 -2.04 11.74
N LEU A 106 -4.66 -2.69 11.50
CA LEU A 106 -4.85 -4.10 11.86
C LEU A 106 -3.87 -5.01 11.11
N GLN A 107 -3.63 -4.72 9.82
CA GLN A 107 -2.69 -5.49 9.01
C GLN A 107 -1.27 -5.42 9.55
N VAL A 108 -0.80 -4.23 9.94
CA VAL A 108 0.53 -4.05 10.56
C VAL A 108 0.61 -4.78 11.89
N ALA A 109 -0.43 -4.68 12.73
CA ALA A 109 -0.49 -5.41 14.00
C ALA A 109 -0.39 -6.93 13.79
N LEU A 110 -1.17 -7.48 12.86
CA LEU A 110 -1.10 -8.89 12.48
C LEU A 110 0.29 -9.27 11.97
N GLY A 111 0.92 -8.44 11.15
CA GLY A 111 2.26 -8.69 10.62
C GLY A 111 3.31 -8.75 11.72
N ILE A 112 3.29 -7.81 12.66
CA ILE A 112 4.18 -7.82 13.83
C ILE A 112 3.90 -9.06 14.70
N SER A 113 2.63 -9.42 14.92
CA SER A 113 2.28 -10.64 15.64
C SER A 113 2.80 -11.90 14.94
N THR A 114 2.78 -11.97 13.61
CA THR A 114 3.35 -13.12 12.90
C THR A 114 4.85 -13.27 13.14
N LEU A 115 5.59 -12.17 13.30
CA LEU A 115 7.02 -12.24 13.66
C LEU A 115 7.21 -12.72 15.10
N ILE A 116 6.53 -12.08 16.06
CA ILE A 116 6.69 -12.36 17.49
C ILE A 116 6.35 -13.83 17.83
N TYR A 117 5.35 -14.40 17.16
CA TYR A 117 4.87 -15.76 17.41
C TYR A 117 5.45 -16.82 16.47
N LEU A 118 6.51 -16.51 15.70
CA LEU A 118 7.16 -17.47 14.79
C LEU A 118 6.22 -18.04 13.72
N VAL A 119 5.46 -17.14 13.08
CA VAL A 119 4.61 -17.40 11.90
C VAL A 119 3.61 -18.54 12.13
N PRO A 120 2.75 -18.50 13.17
CA PRO A 120 1.76 -19.55 13.36
C PRO A 120 0.72 -19.46 12.23
N ILE A 121 0.37 -20.60 11.65
CA ILE A 121 -0.48 -20.69 10.44
C ILE A 121 -1.77 -19.85 10.53
N PRO A 122 -2.53 -19.83 11.65
CA PRO A 122 -3.72 -19.01 11.75
C PRO A 122 -3.45 -17.51 11.65
N LEU A 123 -2.37 -17.01 12.27
CA LEU A 123 -1.99 -15.60 12.18
C LEU A 123 -1.46 -15.26 10.78
N ALA A 124 -0.65 -16.14 10.19
CA ALA A 124 -0.16 -15.96 8.84
C ALA A 124 -1.31 -15.91 7.82
N ALA A 125 -2.28 -16.81 7.93
CA ALA A 125 -3.49 -16.81 7.09
C ALA A 125 -4.34 -15.55 7.33
N ALA A 126 -4.55 -15.14 8.58
CA ALA A 126 -5.26 -13.92 8.91
C ALA A 126 -4.56 -12.67 8.33
N HIS A 127 -3.22 -12.63 8.38
CA HIS A 127 -2.43 -11.57 7.79
C HIS A 127 -2.56 -11.55 6.25
N GLN A 128 -2.57 -12.70 5.58
CA GLN A 128 -2.81 -12.76 4.12
C GLN A 128 -4.22 -12.27 3.76
N ALA A 129 -5.24 -12.71 4.51
CA ALA A 129 -6.62 -12.25 4.33
C ALA A 129 -6.76 -10.74 4.59
N GLY A 130 -6.08 -10.21 5.61
CA GLY A 130 -6.03 -8.78 5.89
C GLY A 130 -5.38 -7.97 4.76
N SER A 131 -4.33 -8.50 4.11
CA SER A 131 -3.74 -7.85 2.93
C SER A 131 -4.74 -7.73 1.78
N LEU A 132 -5.56 -8.75 1.57
CA LEU A 132 -6.64 -8.70 0.56
C LEU A 132 -7.71 -7.69 0.94
N ALA A 133 -8.06 -7.58 2.22
CA ALA A 133 -9.00 -6.58 2.73
C ALA A 133 -8.47 -5.15 2.52
N VAL A 134 -7.19 -4.90 2.81
CA VAL A 134 -6.54 -3.59 2.56
C VAL A 134 -6.58 -3.25 1.07
N LEU A 135 -6.19 -4.18 0.19
CA LEU A 135 -6.24 -3.98 -1.26
C LEU A 135 -7.67 -3.66 -1.73
N SER A 136 -8.65 -4.42 -1.26
CA SER A 136 -10.05 -4.22 -1.58
C SER A 136 -10.56 -2.85 -1.10
N GLY A 137 -10.19 -2.44 0.12
CA GLY A 137 -10.51 -1.12 0.66
C GLY A 137 -9.90 0.02 -0.15
N ALA A 138 -8.67 -0.15 -0.64
CA ALA A 138 -8.02 0.81 -1.53
C ALA A 138 -8.74 0.92 -2.88
N LEU A 139 -9.14 -0.20 -3.48
CA LEU A 139 -9.93 -0.22 -4.72
C LEU A 139 -11.30 0.43 -4.53
N VAL A 140 -11.98 0.17 -3.41
CA VAL A 140 -13.25 0.82 -3.07
C VAL A 140 -13.05 2.33 -2.94
N LEU A 141 -12.01 2.79 -2.23
CA LEU A 141 -11.71 4.22 -2.13
C LEU A 141 -11.46 4.83 -3.52
N ALA A 142 -10.62 4.21 -4.34
CA ALA A 142 -10.34 4.67 -5.71
C ALA A 142 -11.62 4.75 -6.56
N HIS A 143 -12.48 3.74 -6.48
CA HIS A 143 -13.77 3.72 -7.18
C HIS A 143 -14.69 4.86 -6.71
N ARG A 144 -14.72 5.17 -5.40
CA ARG A 144 -15.53 6.27 -4.85
C ARG A 144 -15.00 7.66 -5.19
N LEU A 145 -13.72 7.77 -5.54
CA LEU A 145 -13.09 9.00 -6.02
C LEU A 145 -13.20 9.18 -7.53
N HIS A 146 -13.55 8.12 -8.26
CA HIS A 146 -13.68 8.18 -9.71
C HIS A 146 -14.93 8.95 -10.12
N VAL A 147 -14.74 10.06 -10.84
CA VAL A 147 -15.82 10.83 -11.47
C VAL A 147 -15.90 10.45 -12.95
N PRO A 148 -17.02 9.89 -13.44
CA PRO A 148 -17.15 9.52 -14.84
C PRO A 148 -17.04 10.74 -15.76
N ARG A 149 -16.25 10.62 -16.84
CA ARG A 149 -16.08 11.66 -17.86
C ARG A 149 -17.41 12.15 -18.48
N PRO A 150 -18.42 11.30 -18.74
CA PRO A 150 -19.72 11.77 -19.23
C PRO A 150 -20.40 12.72 -18.24
N THR A 151 -20.33 12.45 -16.94
CA THR A 151 -20.90 13.31 -15.89
C THR A 151 -20.24 14.68 -15.87
N VAL A 152 -18.92 14.73 -16.04
CA VAL A 152 -18.17 16.00 -16.16
C VAL A 152 -18.63 16.77 -17.41
N ARG A 153 -18.72 16.13 -18.57
CA ARG A 153 -19.18 16.76 -19.81
C ARG A 153 -20.61 17.29 -19.70
N MET A 154 -21.51 16.55 -19.04
CA MET A 154 -22.89 17.00 -18.80
C MET A 154 -22.93 18.25 -17.90
N LEU A 155 -22.10 18.30 -16.85
CA LEU A 155 -21.98 19.47 -15.99
C LEU A 155 -21.44 20.69 -16.76
N GLU A 156 -20.40 20.50 -17.58
CA GLU A 156 -19.86 21.56 -18.44
C GLU A 156 -20.91 22.11 -19.42
N GLN A 157 -21.69 21.24 -20.05
CA GLN A 157 -22.77 21.64 -20.97
C GLN A 157 -23.87 22.43 -20.24
N ARG A 158 -24.29 21.97 -19.05
CA ARG A 158 -25.29 22.67 -18.23
C ARG A 158 -24.80 24.03 -17.75
N LEU A 159 -23.53 24.14 -17.33
CA LEU A 159 -22.92 25.41 -16.94
C LEU A 159 -22.88 26.40 -18.11
N LYS A 160 -22.50 25.94 -19.32
CA LYS A 160 -22.55 26.77 -20.54
C LYS A 160 -23.96 27.24 -20.87
N GLN A 161 -24.96 26.36 -20.76
CA GLN A 161 -26.36 26.73 -20.98
C GLN A 161 -26.85 27.78 -19.98
N LEU A 162 -26.53 27.64 -18.69
CA LEU A 162 -26.89 28.61 -17.66
C LEU A 162 -26.21 29.97 -17.86
N GLN A 163 -24.96 29.98 -18.32
CA GLN A 163 -24.25 31.22 -18.68
C GLN A 163 -24.90 31.92 -19.88
N ALA A 164 -25.27 31.16 -20.91
CA ALA A 164 -25.93 31.70 -22.11
C ALA A 164 -27.37 32.20 -21.85
N SER A 165 -28.05 31.65 -20.83
CA SER A 165 -29.39 32.08 -20.41
C SER A 165 -29.40 33.13 -19.30
N SER A 166 -28.23 33.56 -18.83
CA SER A 166 -28.10 34.61 -17.82
C SER A 166 -28.51 35.98 -18.37
N PRO A 167 -29.32 36.78 -17.65
CA PRO A 167 -29.80 38.08 -18.12
C PRO A 167 -28.69 39.11 -18.40
N ALA A 168 -27.45 38.89 -17.92
CA ALA A 168 -26.28 39.70 -18.26
C ALA A 168 -25.81 39.49 -19.71
N ALA A 169 -25.98 38.30 -20.29
CA ALA A 169 -25.62 38.00 -21.68
C ALA A 169 -26.67 38.49 -22.68
N ARG A 170 -27.92 38.71 -22.24
CA ARG A 170 -29.02 39.24 -23.06
C ARG A 170 -28.95 40.75 -23.33
N LYS A 171 -28.04 41.47 -22.68
CA LYS A 171 -27.88 42.93 -22.79
C LYS A 171 -26.63 43.36 -23.59
N ALA A 172 -25.90 42.41 -24.18
CA ALA A 172 -24.73 42.66 -25.03
C ALA A 172 -25.07 42.44 -26.50
#